data_AF-A0A3L6PUB1-F1
#
_entry.id   AF-A0A3L6PUB1-F1
#
_cell.length_a   1.000
_cell.length_b   1.000
_cell.length_c   1.000
_cell.angle_alpha   90.00
_cell.angle_beta   90.00
_cell.angle_gamma   90.00
#
_symmetry.space_group_name_H-M   'P 1'
#
loop_
_entity.id
_entity.type
_entity.pdbx_description
1 polymer ?
#
loop_
_entity_poly.entity_id
_entity_poly.type
_entity_poly.pdbx_seq_one_letter_code
_entity_poly.pdbx_strand_id
1 'polypeptide(L)'
;MEDDASIIKGPNVIEPIDTEEAPEIPIFQSNQDAVGVKNEPSMQLTVFKLPMWLIGPSILLVTGIVPTLWLPLPSVFLGPNIAGLLSLAGLDFIFNMGAMLFFLMADACGRPENNIFDLKKQVSVSYRFWNLTASIAGFIAPFALFFASCRGTLQPQLPFIPFAVLLGPYLLLLSVQMLTEMLTWRWKSPVWLVAPVVYFGYRVLQLMRGLQLADEISAPGWMVQSLRGLVSWWVLVLGIQLMRVAWFAGLSFARNSRFGVSDDVNQ
;
A
#
# COMPACT_ATOMS: atom_id res chain seq x y z
N MET A 1 12.68 -80.63 -10.81
CA MET A 1 11.53 -79.76 -10.59
C MET A 1 11.14 -79.93 -9.12
N GLU A 2 11.91 -79.40 -8.16
CA GLU A 2 12.52 -78.05 -8.10
C GLU A 2 11.44 -76.96 -8.27
N ASP A 3 11.17 -76.00 -7.37
CA ASP A 3 11.59 -75.73 -5.96
C ASP A 3 10.35 -75.09 -5.23
N ASP A 4 10.33 -74.60 -3.97
CA ASP A 4 11.33 -74.32 -2.93
C ASP A 4 10.69 -74.34 -1.50
N ALA A 5 11.52 -74.19 -0.47
CA ALA A 5 11.28 -73.50 0.82
C ALA A 5 10.06 -73.88 1.71
N SER A 6 10.33 -74.79 2.65
CA SER A 6 9.78 -74.75 4.03
C SER A 6 10.27 -73.49 4.80
N ILE A 7 9.74 -73.00 5.94
CA ILE A 7 9.48 -73.72 7.20
C ILE A 7 8.80 -72.79 8.29
N ILE A 8 7.82 -73.33 9.05
CA ILE A 8 7.50 -73.11 10.50
C ILE A 8 6.72 -71.88 11.08
N LYS A 9 5.77 -72.24 11.98
CA LYS A 9 5.06 -71.53 13.09
C LYS A 9 4.06 -70.41 12.73
N GLY A 10 2.88 -70.34 13.36
CA GLY A 10 2.29 -71.21 14.40
C GLY A 10 0.88 -70.73 14.79
N PRO A 11 0.06 -71.54 15.49
CA PRO A 11 -1.38 -71.28 15.67
C PRO A 11 -1.68 -70.40 16.88
N ASN A 12 -2.88 -69.82 16.92
CA ASN A 12 -3.56 -69.50 18.17
C ASN A 12 -5.09 -69.60 18.02
N VAL A 13 -5.61 -70.75 18.44
CA VAL A 13 -6.97 -70.90 18.97
C VAL A 13 -6.91 -70.47 20.43
N ILE A 14 -7.90 -69.72 20.91
CA ILE A 14 -8.54 -69.84 22.23
C ILE A 14 -9.72 -68.85 22.27
N GLU A 15 -10.85 -69.32 22.81
CA GLU A 15 -12.11 -68.61 22.97
C GLU A 15 -12.26 -68.11 24.45
N PRO A 16 -13.43 -67.63 24.92
CA PRO A 16 -13.53 -66.37 25.65
C PRO A 16 -13.20 -66.44 27.15
N ILE A 17 -12.93 -65.26 27.74
CA ILE A 17 -13.15 -65.01 29.18
C ILE A 17 -14.12 -63.84 29.30
N ASP A 18 -15.09 -64.01 30.19
CA ASP A 18 -16.23 -63.14 30.40
C ASP A 18 -15.96 -62.11 31.52
N THR A 19 -16.55 -60.92 31.38
CA THR A 19 -16.93 -59.95 32.43
C THR A 19 -15.97 -59.68 33.61
N GLU A 20 -15.37 -58.47 33.64
CA GLU A 20 -15.62 -57.49 34.71
C GLU A 20 -15.18 -56.04 34.34
N GLU A 21 -16.12 -55.11 34.51
CA GLU A 21 -16.02 -53.65 34.72
C GLU A 21 -14.94 -52.78 34.01
N ALA A 22 -15.39 -51.98 33.03
CA ALA A 22 -14.84 -50.65 32.75
C ALA A 22 -15.98 -49.68 32.38
N PRO A 23 -16.12 -48.50 33.02
CA PRO A 23 -17.31 -47.66 32.87
C PRO A 23 -17.36 -46.88 31.56
N GLU A 24 -18.55 -46.83 30.96
CA GLU A 24 -18.85 -45.97 29.80
C GLU A 24 -18.63 -44.50 30.14
N ILE A 25 -17.93 -43.75 29.27
CA ILE A 25 -17.73 -42.31 29.44
C ILE A 25 -18.99 -41.57 28.94
N PRO A 26 -19.75 -40.88 29.81
CA PRO A 26 -21.01 -40.27 29.42
C PRO A 26 -20.80 -39.02 28.55
N ILE A 27 -21.59 -38.94 27.47
CA ILE A 27 -21.70 -37.74 26.62
C ILE A 27 -22.47 -36.67 27.41
N PHE A 28 -21.75 -35.84 28.18
CA PHE A 28 -22.35 -34.71 28.87
C PHE A 28 -22.59 -33.53 27.92
N GLN A 29 -23.85 -33.28 27.62
CA GLN A 29 -24.33 -31.96 27.23
C GLN A 29 -24.07 -30.99 28.40
N SER A 30 -23.04 -30.15 28.29
CA SER A 30 -22.84 -29.06 29.24
C SER A 30 -23.68 -27.85 28.82
N ASN A 31 -24.55 -27.41 29.71
CA ASN A 31 -25.43 -26.28 29.48
C ASN A 31 -24.66 -24.97 29.35
N GLN A 32 -25.31 -24.05 28.63
CA GLN A 32 -25.20 -22.59 28.71
C GLN A 32 -24.37 -22.02 29.88
N ASP A 33 -23.07 -21.85 29.67
CA ASP A 33 -22.30 -20.75 30.25
C ASP A 33 -21.80 -19.85 29.11
N ALA A 34 -22.78 -19.24 28.43
CA ALA A 34 -22.52 -18.09 27.58
C ALA A 34 -22.17 -16.90 28.49
N VAL A 35 -20.94 -16.88 29.00
CA VAL A 35 -20.35 -15.73 29.67
C VAL A 35 -20.41 -14.57 28.67
N GLY A 36 -21.38 -13.68 28.90
CA GLY A 36 -21.61 -12.52 28.06
C GLY A 36 -20.41 -11.59 28.15
N VAL A 37 -19.43 -11.80 27.27
CA VAL A 37 -18.38 -10.81 27.00
C VAL A 37 -19.09 -9.55 26.53
N LYS A 38 -19.18 -8.59 27.44
CA LYS A 38 -19.79 -7.28 27.23
C LYS A 38 -19.37 -6.72 25.86
N ASN A 39 -20.36 -6.37 25.04
CA ASN A 39 -20.18 -5.75 23.72
C ASN A 39 -19.68 -4.28 23.81
N GLU A 40 -18.73 -4.00 24.70
CA GLU A 40 -18.08 -2.70 24.89
C GLU A 40 -16.90 -2.39 23.93
N PRO A 41 -16.17 -3.35 23.29
CA PRO A 41 -15.06 -2.96 22.42
C PRO A 41 -15.54 -2.34 21.10
N SER A 42 -16.68 -2.77 20.55
CA SER A 42 -17.24 -2.24 19.30
C SER A 42 -17.71 -0.79 19.42
N MET A 43 -18.27 -0.42 20.58
CA MET A 43 -18.76 0.94 20.82
C MET A 43 -17.59 1.94 20.97
N GLN A 44 -16.54 1.57 21.72
CA GLN A 44 -15.32 2.38 21.82
C GLN A 44 -14.60 2.51 20.47
N LEU A 45 -14.45 1.40 19.72
CA LEU A 45 -13.81 1.43 18.40
C LEU A 45 -14.59 2.30 17.41
N THR A 46 -15.92 2.32 17.48
CA THR A 46 -16.77 3.16 16.63
C THR A 46 -16.65 4.65 16.98
N VAL A 47 -16.57 4.99 18.27
CA VAL A 47 -16.31 6.38 18.72
C VAL A 47 -14.91 6.85 18.32
N PHE A 48 -13.89 5.98 18.32
CA PHE A 48 -12.55 6.29 17.81
C PHE A 48 -12.48 6.42 16.28
N LYS A 49 -13.30 5.67 15.53
CA LYS A 49 -13.39 5.77 14.05
C LYS A 49 -13.93 7.14 13.60
N LEU A 50 -14.84 7.76 14.36
CA LEU A 50 -15.46 9.05 14.03
C LEU A 50 -14.46 10.22 13.86
N PRO A 51 -13.57 10.55 14.82
CA PRO A 51 -12.56 11.60 14.64
C PRO A 51 -11.44 11.17 13.69
N MET A 52 -11.22 9.86 13.46
CA MET A 52 -10.12 9.38 12.60
C MET A 52 -10.22 9.89 11.16
N TRP A 53 -11.45 10.13 10.66
CA TRP A 53 -11.71 10.75 9.35
C TRP A 53 -11.04 12.13 9.19
N LEU A 54 -10.90 12.89 10.28
CA LEU A 54 -10.23 14.20 10.27
C LEU A 54 -8.77 14.12 10.73
N ILE A 55 -8.46 13.33 11.76
CA ILE A 55 -7.10 13.22 12.33
C ILE A 55 -6.13 12.68 11.27
N GLY A 56 -6.51 11.67 10.49
CA GLY A 56 -5.66 11.09 9.46
C GLY A 56 -5.20 12.11 8.40
N PRO A 57 -6.12 12.78 7.70
CA PRO A 57 -5.79 13.86 6.76
C PRO A 57 -5.05 15.05 7.42
N SER A 58 -5.36 15.36 8.67
CA SER A 58 -4.65 16.42 9.42
C SER A 58 -3.18 16.10 9.61
N ILE A 59 -2.82 14.84 9.89
CA ILE A 59 -1.42 14.40 9.95
C ILE A 59 -0.71 14.63 8.61
N LEU A 60 -1.33 14.20 7.50
CA LEU A 60 -0.76 14.42 6.15
C LEU A 60 -0.57 15.91 5.82
N LEU A 61 -1.47 16.78 6.26
CA LEU A 61 -1.36 18.22 6.08
C LEU A 61 -0.20 18.80 6.89
N VAL A 62 -0.08 18.42 8.17
CA VAL A 62 0.97 18.89 9.09
C VAL A 62 2.36 18.35 8.72
N THR A 63 2.48 17.14 8.15
CA THR A 63 3.78 16.58 7.74
C THR A 63 4.15 16.85 6.28
N GLY A 64 3.17 17.08 5.40
CA GLY A 64 3.41 17.29 3.96
C GLY A 64 3.40 18.76 3.54
N ILE A 65 2.33 19.47 3.88
CA ILE A 65 2.07 20.83 3.36
C ILE A 65 2.74 21.89 4.24
N VAL A 66 2.59 21.80 5.56
CA VAL A 66 3.16 22.78 6.50
C VAL A 66 4.69 22.91 6.34
N PRO A 67 5.51 21.84 6.28
CA PRO A 67 6.95 22.00 6.10
C PRO A 67 7.31 22.61 4.74
N THR A 68 6.49 22.36 3.70
CA THR A 68 6.72 22.89 2.34
C THR A 68 6.38 24.37 2.24
N LEU A 69 5.34 24.85 2.95
CA LEU A 69 4.93 26.26 2.91
C LEU A 69 5.81 27.17 3.77
N TRP A 70 6.40 26.65 4.84
CA TRP A 70 7.25 27.44 5.76
C TRP A 70 8.75 27.42 5.42
N LEU A 71 9.18 26.68 4.39
CA LEU A 71 10.55 26.73 3.87
C LEU A 71 10.61 27.58 2.58
N PRO A 72 11.21 28.79 2.62
CA PRO A 72 11.48 29.53 1.39
C PRO A 72 12.61 28.82 0.64
N LEU A 73 12.27 28.13 -0.46
CA LEU A 73 13.25 27.45 -1.31
C LEU A 73 14.45 28.36 -1.69
N PRO A 74 14.24 29.65 -2.08
CA PRO A 74 15.34 30.54 -2.44
C PRO A 74 16.30 30.88 -1.29
N SER A 75 15.88 30.75 -0.02
CA SER A 75 16.76 31.03 1.13
C SER A 75 17.62 29.83 1.55
N VAL A 76 17.27 28.62 1.10
CA VAL A 76 18.00 27.37 1.40
C VAL A 76 18.83 26.92 0.21
N PHE A 77 18.45 27.29 -1.02
CA PHE A 77 19.13 26.91 -2.26
C PHE A 77 20.01 28.03 -2.83
N LEU A 78 21.23 28.17 -2.28
CA LEU A 78 22.33 28.85 -2.96
C LEU A 78 22.92 27.94 -4.06
N GLY A 79 22.10 27.60 -5.06
CA GLY A 79 22.45 26.72 -6.18
C GLY A 79 22.43 25.22 -5.86
N PRO A 80 22.91 24.36 -6.80
CA PRO A 80 22.87 22.91 -6.68
C PRO A 80 23.89 22.39 -5.65
N ASN A 81 23.46 22.28 -4.39
CA ASN A 81 24.28 21.89 -3.24
C ASN A 81 23.71 20.64 -2.53
N ILE A 82 24.60 19.83 -1.95
CA ILE A 82 24.29 18.64 -1.13
C ILE A 82 23.43 19.02 0.08
N ALA A 83 23.68 20.18 0.70
CA ALA A 83 22.86 20.66 1.82
C ALA A 83 21.39 20.89 1.43
N GLY A 84 21.16 21.45 0.24
CA GLY A 84 19.82 21.60 -0.32
C GLY A 84 19.16 20.26 -0.63
N LEU A 85 19.88 19.34 -1.31
CA LEU A 85 19.42 17.98 -1.54
C LEU A 85 19.00 17.27 -0.24
N LEU A 86 19.81 17.39 0.82
CA LEU A 86 19.53 16.78 2.11
C LEU A 86 18.33 17.44 2.82
N SER A 87 18.15 18.75 2.65
CA SER A 87 16.97 19.47 3.15
C SER A 87 15.68 19.01 2.47
N LEU A 88 15.68 18.87 1.13
CA LEU A 88 14.54 18.31 0.38
C LEU A 88 14.24 16.87 0.81
N ALA A 89 15.27 16.01 0.87
CA ALA A 89 15.12 14.62 1.29
C ALA A 89 14.60 14.51 2.74
N GLY A 90 15.05 15.41 3.64
CA GLY A 90 14.57 15.48 5.02
C GLY A 90 13.11 15.90 5.13
N LEU A 91 12.67 16.88 4.32
CA LEU A 91 11.27 17.28 4.26
C LEU A 91 10.39 16.16 3.68
N ASP A 92 10.83 15.50 2.62
CA ASP A 92 10.09 14.38 2.02
C ASP A 92 10.10 13.16 2.97
N PHE A 93 11.11 12.99 3.83
CA PHE A 93 11.13 12.00 4.91
C PHE A 93 10.09 12.31 6.00
N ILE A 94 9.94 13.57 6.42
CA ILE A 94 8.88 13.98 7.37
C ILE A 94 7.49 13.64 6.80
N PHE A 95 7.25 13.94 5.51
CA PHE A 95 6.03 13.52 4.84
C PHE A 95 5.84 12.00 4.89
N ASN A 96 6.86 11.22 4.54
CA ASN A 96 6.79 9.75 4.57
C ASN A 96 6.46 9.18 5.95
N MET A 97 7.00 9.76 7.03
CA MET A 97 6.65 9.37 8.40
C MET A 97 5.17 9.62 8.71
N GLY A 98 4.63 10.79 8.32
CA GLY A 98 3.20 11.07 8.45
C GLY A 98 2.31 10.21 7.57
N ALA A 99 2.75 9.89 6.35
CA ALA A 99 2.05 8.98 5.44
C ALA A 99 1.97 7.56 6.02
N MET A 100 3.05 7.04 6.59
CA MET A 100 3.06 5.74 7.27
C MET A 100 2.10 5.73 8.48
N LEU A 101 2.07 6.78 9.30
CA LEU A 101 1.13 6.90 10.41
C LEU A 101 -0.33 6.94 9.92
N PHE A 102 -0.61 7.73 8.87
CA PHE A 102 -1.91 7.76 8.21
C PHE A 102 -2.34 6.39 7.68
N PHE A 103 -1.43 5.64 7.05
CA PHE A 103 -1.72 4.29 6.55
C PHE A 103 -2.00 3.29 7.68
N LEU A 104 -1.29 3.37 8.81
CA LEU A 104 -1.56 2.52 9.97
C LEU A 104 -2.96 2.81 10.56
N MET A 105 -3.34 4.08 10.66
CA MET A 105 -4.69 4.49 11.09
C MET A 105 -5.78 4.02 10.10
N ALA A 106 -5.52 4.13 8.80
CA ALA A 106 -6.42 3.65 7.76
C ALA A 106 -6.55 2.11 7.74
N ASP A 107 -5.49 1.35 8.05
CA ASP A 107 -5.55 -0.12 8.19
C ASP A 107 -6.41 -0.52 9.38
N ALA A 108 -6.17 0.11 10.53
CA ALA A 108 -6.93 -0.14 11.76
C ALA A 108 -8.43 0.18 11.61
N CYS A 109 -8.77 1.25 10.88
CA CYS A 109 -10.18 1.60 10.62
C CYS A 109 -10.82 0.74 9.51
N GLY A 110 -10.04 0.33 8.51
CA GLY A 110 -10.53 -0.35 7.31
C GLY A 110 -10.59 -1.88 7.37
N ARG A 111 -10.02 -2.51 8.41
CA ARG A 111 -10.13 -3.97 8.59
C ARG A 111 -11.58 -4.37 8.91
N PRO A 112 -12.23 -5.23 8.09
CA PRO A 112 -13.54 -5.76 8.42
C PRO A 112 -13.42 -6.79 9.55
N GLU A 113 -14.19 -6.62 10.63
CA GLU A 113 -14.16 -7.50 11.81
C GLU A 113 -14.71 -8.90 11.52
N ASN A 114 -15.67 -9.04 10.60
CA ASN A 114 -16.10 -10.31 10.02
C ASN A 114 -16.59 -10.09 8.58
N ASN A 115 -16.20 -11.01 7.68
CA ASN A 115 -16.55 -11.17 6.24
C ASN A 115 -15.34 -11.20 5.30
N ILE A 116 -14.50 -12.20 5.54
CA ILE A 116 -13.56 -12.71 4.54
C ILE A 116 -14.39 -13.47 3.51
N PHE A 117 -14.44 -13.03 2.25
CA PHE A 117 -14.12 -13.86 1.05
C PHE A 117 -14.46 -13.17 -0.30
N ASP A 118 -15.61 -12.50 -0.47
CA ASP A 118 -16.10 -12.21 -1.84
C ASP A 118 -15.55 -10.97 -2.55
N LEU A 119 -15.12 -9.91 -1.84
CA LEU A 119 -14.45 -8.77 -2.54
C LEU A 119 -13.05 -9.14 -3.06
N LYS A 120 -12.50 -10.27 -2.60
CA LYS A 120 -11.09 -10.66 -2.71
C LYS A 120 -10.68 -11.11 -4.11
N LYS A 121 -11.63 -11.52 -4.95
CA LYS A 121 -11.39 -12.07 -6.29
C LYS A 121 -11.40 -11.01 -7.41
N GLN A 122 -12.00 -9.84 -7.16
CA GLN A 122 -12.18 -8.78 -8.17
C GLN A 122 -11.11 -7.68 -8.13
N VAL A 123 -10.24 -7.66 -7.11
CA VAL A 123 -9.02 -6.85 -7.10
C VAL A 123 -8.02 -7.45 -8.10
N SER A 124 -8.17 -7.06 -9.35
CA SER A 124 -7.53 -7.74 -10.48
C SER A 124 -6.01 -7.68 -10.42
N VAL A 125 -5.37 -8.78 -10.83
CA VAL A 125 -3.91 -8.81 -11.06
C VAL A 125 -3.49 -7.71 -12.06
N SER A 126 -4.37 -7.40 -13.02
CA SER A 126 -4.25 -6.28 -13.95
C SER A 126 -4.04 -4.94 -13.26
N TYR A 127 -4.73 -4.63 -12.14
CA TYR A 127 -4.47 -3.42 -11.36
C TYR A 127 -3.01 -3.33 -10.92
N ARG A 128 -2.52 -4.39 -10.26
CA ARG A 128 -1.18 -4.42 -9.66
C ARG A 128 -0.12 -4.33 -10.73
N PHE A 129 -0.33 -5.04 -11.84
CA PHE A 129 0.52 -4.97 -13.01
C PHE A 129 0.60 -3.55 -13.56
N TRP A 130 -0.53 -2.90 -13.89
CA TRP A 130 -0.53 -1.54 -14.45
C TRP A 130 0.14 -0.51 -13.53
N ASN A 131 -0.11 -0.58 -12.21
CA ASN A 131 0.50 0.37 -11.28
C ASN A 131 2.01 0.13 -11.09
N LEU A 132 2.43 -1.14 -11.07
CA LEU A 132 3.83 -1.51 -11.04
C LEU A 132 4.55 -1.09 -12.33
N THR A 133 3.96 -1.34 -13.50
CA THR A 133 4.50 -0.89 -14.80
C THR A 133 4.63 0.63 -14.85
N ALA A 134 3.64 1.39 -14.38
CA ALA A 134 3.72 2.84 -14.33
C ALA A 134 4.82 3.35 -13.39
N SER A 135 5.01 2.67 -12.25
CA SER A 135 6.08 2.95 -11.28
C SER A 135 7.47 2.65 -11.83
N ILE A 136 7.64 1.49 -12.48
CA ILE A 136 8.89 1.10 -13.14
C ILE A 136 9.22 2.07 -14.29
N ALA A 137 8.25 2.43 -15.13
CA ALA A 137 8.45 3.39 -16.23
C ALA A 137 8.88 4.76 -15.70
N GLY A 138 8.20 5.29 -14.68
CA GLY A 138 8.55 6.56 -14.05
C GLY A 138 9.86 6.54 -13.25
N PHE A 139 10.39 5.37 -12.91
CA PHE A 139 11.69 5.20 -12.27
C PHE A 139 12.82 5.11 -13.31
N ILE A 140 12.63 4.30 -14.35
CA ILE A 140 13.64 4.06 -15.39
C ILE A 140 13.84 5.29 -16.29
N ALA A 141 12.78 6.01 -16.67
CA ALA A 141 12.87 7.12 -17.61
C ALA A 141 13.85 8.24 -17.18
N PRO A 142 13.84 8.73 -15.92
CA PRO A 142 14.86 9.65 -15.42
C PRO A 142 16.31 9.15 -15.58
N PHE A 143 16.57 7.88 -15.25
CA PHE A 143 17.92 7.30 -15.37
C PHE A 143 18.34 7.11 -16.84
N ALA A 144 17.42 6.72 -17.72
CA ALA A 144 17.69 6.61 -19.15
C ALA A 144 18.07 7.97 -19.76
N LEU A 145 17.36 9.05 -19.38
CA LEU A 145 17.68 10.41 -19.80
C LEU A 145 19.01 10.91 -19.24
N PHE A 146 19.30 10.65 -17.96
CA PHE A 146 20.59 10.98 -17.36
C PHE A 146 21.74 10.26 -18.08
N PHE A 147 21.58 8.96 -18.38
CA PHE A 147 22.57 8.19 -19.11
C PHE A 147 22.76 8.71 -20.55
N ALA A 148 21.69 9.11 -21.24
CA ALA A 148 21.77 9.73 -22.56
C ALA A 148 22.50 11.10 -22.53
N SER A 149 22.36 11.87 -21.45
CA SER A 149 23.16 13.07 -21.17
C SER A 149 24.64 12.73 -20.95
N CYS A 150 24.97 11.74 -20.11
CA CYS A 150 26.35 11.30 -19.89
C CYS A 150 27.02 10.74 -21.15
N ARG A 151 26.25 10.12 -22.06
CA ARG A 151 26.71 9.64 -23.38
C ARG A 151 26.88 10.77 -24.41
N GLY A 152 26.50 12.01 -24.09
CA GLY A 152 26.55 13.16 -24.99
C GLY A 152 25.44 13.20 -26.05
N THR A 153 24.47 12.29 -25.99
CA THR A 153 23.28 12.24 -26.87
C THR A 153 22.31 13.38 -26.55
N LEU A 154 22.22 13.77 -25.28
CA LEU A 154 21.51 14.98 -24.84
C LEU A 154 22.52 16.05 -24.44
N GLN A 155 22.36 17.25 -24.98
CA GLN A 155 23.18 18.43 -24.68
C GLN A 155 22.31 19.61 -24.22
N PRO A 156 22.81 20.49 -23.33
CA PRO A 156 24.07 20.37 -22.59
C PRO A 156 24.06 19.21 -21.59
N GLN A 157 25.25 18.71 -21.24
CA GLN A 157 25.43 17.63 -20.28
C GLN A 157 25.05 18.10 -18.86
N LEU A 158 24.25 17.32 -18.16
CA LEU A 158 23.85 17.60 -16.77
C LEU A 158 24.78 16.86 -15.78
N PRO A 159 25.50 17.56 -14.89
CA PRO A 159 26.27 16.91 -13.83
C PRO A 159 25.37 16.19 -12.82
N PHE A 160 25.95 15.25 -12.06
CA PHE A 160 25.19 14.43 -11.11
C PHE A 160 24.53 15.25 -9.99
N ILE A 161 25.16 16.32 -9.49
CA ILE A 161 24.62 17.09 -8.35
C ILE A 161 23.31 17.81 -8.71
N PRO A 162 23.22 18.61 -9.81
CA PRO A 162 21.94 19.13 -10.30
C PRO A 162 20.89 18.04 -10.58
N PHE A 163 21.28 16.91 -11.19
CA PHE A 163 20.36 15.78 -11.41
C PHE A 163 19.81 15.25 -10.08
N ALA A 164 20.66 15.04 -9.08
CA ALA A 164 20.27 14.55 -7.77
C ALA A 164 19.38 15.56 -7.02
N VAL A 165 19.65 16.87 -7.10
CA VAL A 165 18.79 17.91 -6.52
C VAL A 165 17.39 17.91 -7.14
N LEU A 166 17.27 17.78 -8.47
CA LEU A 166 15.99 17.82 -9.17
C LEU A 166 15.16 16.52 -9.07
N LEU A 167 15.82 15.36 -9.15
CA LEU A 167 15.17 14.06 -9.32
C LEU A 167 15.48 13.05 -8.20
N GLY A 168 16.51 13.27 -7.39
CA GLY A 168 16.87 12.40 -6.27
C GLY A 168 15.74 12.21 -5.25
N PRO A 169 15.11 13.28 -4.73
CA PRO A 169 13.99 13.14 -3.80
C PRO A 169 12.78 12.45 -4.46
N TYR A 170 12.53 12.72 -5.76
CA TYR A 170 11.48 12.07 -6.55
C TYR A 170 11.70 10.56 -6.69
N LEU A 171 12.92 10.13 -7.02
CA LEU A 171 13.30 8.73 -7.15
C LEU A 171 13.26 8.01 -5.79
N LEU A 172 13.63 8.70 -4.71
CA LEU A 172 13.53 8.20 -3.34
C LEU A 172 12.06 7.95 -2.95
N LEU A 173 11.18 8.94 -3.15
CA LEU A 173 9.74 8.80 -2.87
C LEU A 173 9.10 7.68 -3.71
N LEU A 174 9.45 7.58 -4.99
CA LEU A 174 8.97 6.50 -5.87
C LEU A 174 9.44 5.12 -5.39
N SER A 175 10.67 5.01 -4.89
CA SER A 175 11.18 3.78 -4.27
C SER A 175 10.41 3.41 -3.01
N VAL A 176 10.15 4.39 -2.13
CA VAL A 176 9.36 4.18 -0.90
C VAL A 176 7.91 3.79 -1.23
N GLN A 177 7.26 4.44 -2.19
CA GLN A 177 5.91 4.04 -2.65
C GLN A 177 5.89 2.60 -3.15
N MET A 178 6.83 2.19 -4.02
CA MET A 178 6.88 0.82 -4.53
C MET A 178 7.03 -0.21 -3.40
N LEU A 179 7.83 0.12 -2.37
CA LEU A 179 7.99 -0.73 -1.18
C LEU A 179 6.69 -0.79 -0.34
N THR A 180 6.06 0.35 -0.06
CA THR A 180 4.79 0.44 0.70
C THR A 180 3.64 -0.28 -0.02
N GLU A 181 3.54 -0.17 -1.34
CA GLU A 181 2.56 -0.92 -2.14
C GLU A 181 2.83 -2.43 -2.09
N MET A 182 4.08 -2.86 -2.29
CA MET A 182 4.45 -4.27 -2.22
C MET A 182 4.17 -4.86 -0.82
N LEU A 183 4.41 -4.07 0.24
CA LEU A 183 4.11 -4.44 1.61
C LEU A 183 2.60 -4.56 1.85
N THR A 184 1.81 -3.54 1.50
CA THR A 184 0.34 -3.56 1.65
C THR A 184 -0.32 -4.68 0.83
N TRP A 185 0.20 -5.01 -0.36
CA TRP A 185 -0.26 -6.17 -1.13
C TRP A 185 0.06 -7.50 -0.47
N ARG A 186 1.28 -7.67 0.08
CA ARG A 186 1.71 -8.89 0.78
C ARG A 186 0.92 -9.10 2.07
N TRP A 187 0.66 -8.03 2.81
CA TRP A 187 -0.08 -8.02 4.07
C TRP A 187 -1.61 -7.97 3.88
N LYS A 188 -2.08 -7.84 2.63
CA LYS A 188 -3.51 -7.76 2.24
C LYS A 188 -4.26 -6.64 2.98
N SER A 189 -3.56 -5.56 3.27
CA SER A 189 -4.10 -4.37 3.93
C SER A 189 -5.17 -3.69 3.05
N PRO A 190 -6.33 -3.24 3.59
CA PRO A 190 -7.32 -2.43 2.86
C PRO A 190 -6.74 -1.12 2.30
N VAL A 191 -5.60 -0.64 2.82
CA VAL A 191 -4.96 0.62 2.42
C VAL A 191 -4.30 0.56 1.03
N TRP A 192 -4.26 -0.61 0.38
CA TRP A 192 -3.67 -0.81 -0.95
C TRP A 192 -4.21 0.11 -2.06
N LEU A 193 -5.45 0.63 -1.93
CA LEU A 193 -6.01 1.66 -2.84
C LEU A 193 -5.65 3.09 -2.45
N VAL A 194 -5.48 3.35 -1.15
CA VAL A 194 -5.29 4.70 -0.61
C VAL A 194 -3.82 5.11 -0.68
N ALA A 195 -2.90 4.19 -0.39
CA ALA A 195 -1.46 4.47 -0.41
C ALA A 195 -0.95 5.02 -1.76
N PRO A 196 -1.31 4.44 -2.93
CA PRO A 196 -0.92 5.02 -4.22
C PRO A 196 -1.45 6.45 -4.39
N VAL A 197 -2.72 6.72 -4.05
CA VAL A 197 -3.34 8.05 -4.22
C VAL A 197 -2.65 9.13 -3.40
N VAL A 198 -2.33 8.84 -2.12
CA VAL A 198 -1.61 9.78 -1.24
C VAL A 198 -0.21 10.08 -1.78
N TYR A 199 0.53 9.07 -2.21
CA TYR A 199 1.86 9.27 -2.78
C TYR A 199 1.83 9.96 -4.16
N PHE A 200 0.85 9.69 -5.02
CA PHE A 200 0.71 10.40 -6.30
C PHE A 200 0.44 11.89 -6.10
N GLY A 201 -0.44 12.26 -5.16
CA GLY A 201 -0.70 13.66 -4.82
C GLY A 201 0.57 14.39 -4.37
N TYR A 202 1.32 13.79 -3.45
CA TYR A 202 2.57 14.38 -2.96
C TYR A 202 3.68 14.41 -4.03
N ARG A 203 3.78 13.38 -4.87
CA ARG A 203 4.72 13.35 -6.00
C ARG A 203 4.50 14.49 -6.99
N VAL A 204 3.25 14.85 -7.27
CA VAL A 204 2.97 15.99 -8.16
C VAL A 204 3.48 17.29 -7.54
N LEU A 205 3.27 17.52 -6.23
CA LEU A 205 3.87 18.65 -5.52
C LEU A 205 5.40 18.65 -5.58
N GLN A 206 6.01 17.48 -5.37
CA GLN A 206 7.47 17.29 -5.42
C GLN A 206 8.07 17.57 -6.81
N LEU A 207 7.40 17.16 -7.88
CA LEU A 207 7.82 17.45 -9.26
C LEU A 207 7.58 18.92 -9.64
N MET A 208 6.51 19.55 -9.15
CA MET A 208 6.30 20.99 -9.32
C MET A 208 7.36 21.81 -8.58
N ARG A 209 7.77 21.38 -7.38
CA ARG A 209 8.94 21.91 -6.65
C ARG A 209 10.23 21.73 -7.46
N GLY A 210 10.43 20.54 -8.06
CA GLY A 210 11.53 20.26 -8.98
C GLY A 210 11.55 21.17 -10.21
N LEU A 211 10.39 21.55 -10.76
CA LEU A 211 10.30 22.51 -11.86
C LEU A 211 10.68 23.94 -11.46
N GLN A 212 10.36 24.37 -10.24
CA GLN A 212 10.79 25.67 -9.70
C GLN A 212 12.31 25.69 -9.50
N LEU A 213 12.85 24.66 -8.85
CA LEU A 213 14.30 24.50 -8.64
C LEU A 213 15.08 24.39 -9.97
N ALA A 214 14.46 23.83 -11.03
CA ALA A 214 15.08 23.72 -12.34
C ALA A 214 15.32 25.09 -13.00
N ASP A 215 14.46 26.08 -12.72
CA ASP A 215 14.63 27.46 -13.17
C ASP A 215 15.76 28.14 -12.35
N GLU A 216 15.71 28.02 -11.01
CA GLU A 216 16.72 28.56 -10.09
C GLU A 216 18.15 28.08 -10.39
N ILE A 217 18.34 26.78 -10.74
CA ILE A 217 19.66 26.23 -11.07
C ILE A 217 20.00 26.31 -12.56
N SER A 218 19.20 26.99 -13.38
CA SER A 218 19.39 27.12 -14.84
C SER A 218 19.56 25.77 -15.55
N ALA A 219 18.66 24.83 -15.26
CA ALA A 219 18.72 23.46 -15.77
C ALA A 219 18.55 23.39 -17.31
N PRO A 220 19.14 22.39 -17.98
CA PRO A 220 19.00 22.21 -19.43
C PRO A 220 17.53 22.14 -19.87
N GLY A 221 17.20 22.75 -21.02
CA GLY A 221 15.83 22.74 -21.54
C GLY A 221 15.24 21.33 -21.70
N TRP A 222 16.04 20.33 -22.07
CA TRP A 222 15.61 18.94 -22.14
C TRP A 222 15.20 18.37 -20.77
N MET A 223 15.87 18.78 -19.68
CA MET A 223 15.53 18.37 -18.31
C MET A 223 14.22 19.01 -17.87
N VAL A 224 14.01 20.30 -18.16
CA VAL A 224 12.75 20.99 -17.86
C VAL A 224 11.57 20.35 -18.60
N GLN A 225 11.72 20.01 -19.89
CA GLN A 225 10.68 19.29 -20.64
C GLN A 225 10.46 17.87 -20.12
N SER A 226 11.52 17.19 -19.68
CA SER A 226 11.41 15.87 -19.05
C SER A 226 10.62 15.93 -17.74
N LEU A 227 10.90 16.90 -16.87
CA LEU A 227 10.14 17.14 -15.63
C LEU A 227 8.66 17.44 -15.93
N ARG A 228 8.36 18.28 -16.94
CA ARG A 228 6.98 18.53 -17.39
C ARG A 228 6.29 17.26 -17.89
N GLY A 229 6.99 16.44 -18.68
CA GLY A 229 6.50 15.13 -19.13
C GLY A 229 6.21 14.19 -17.96
N LEU A 230 7.08 14.15 -16.94
CA LEU A 230 6.86 13.40 -15.70
C LEU A 230 5.64 13.92 -14.92
N VAL A 231 5.47 15.24 -14.76
CA VAL A 231 4.26 15.82 -14.13
C VAL A 231 3.00 15.36 -14.88
N SER A 232 2.97 15.53 -16.20
CA SER A 232 1.81 15.14 -17.03
C SER A 232 1.51 13.64 -16.95
N TRP A 233 2.55 12.81 -16.97
CA TRP A 233 2.43 11.36 -16.77
C TRP A 233 1.79 11.02 -15.43
N TRP A 234 2.27 11.62 -14.33
CA TRP A 234 1.75 11.32 -13.00
C TRP A 234 0.36 11.89 -12.72
N VAL A 235 0.00 13.02 -13.32
CA VAL A 235 -1.37 13.55 -13.31
C VAL A 235 -2.33 12.59 -14.04
N LEU A 236 -1.92 12.04 -15.19
CA LEU A 236 -2.71 11.04 -15.92
C LEU A 236 -2.88 9.75 -15.11
N VAL A 237 -1.81 9.24 -14.49
CA VAL A 237 -1.88 8.06 -13.62
C VAL A 237 -2.79 8.32 -12.41
N LEU A 238 -2.68 9.48 -11.76
CA LEU A 238 -3.56 9.89 -10.66
C LEU A 238 -5.04 9.92 -11.09
N GLY A 239 -5.35 10.49 -12.25
CA GLY A 239 -6.72 10.51 -12.80
C GLY A 239 -7.29 9.11 -13.03
N ILE A 240 -6.50 8.19 -13.60
CA ILE A 240 -6.87 6.78 -13.76
C ILE A 240 -7.14 6.12 -12.41
N GLN A 241 -6.35 6.44 -11.38
CA GLN A 241 -6.50 5.87 -10.05
C GLN A 241 -7.73 6.40 -9.30
N LEU A 242 -8.02 7.70 -9.39
CA LEU A 242 -9.24 8.29 -8.83
C LEU A 242 -10.50 7.71 -9.46
N MET A 243 -10.52 7.54 -10.79
CA MET A 243 -11.62 6.89 -11.51
C MET A 243 -11.85 5.44 -11.03
N ARG A 244 -10.77 4.71 -10.72
CA ARG A 244 -10.84 3.35 -10.16
C ARG A 244 -11.37 3.32 -8.73
N VAL A 245 -10.96 4.25 -7.87
CA VAL A 245 -11.49 4.39 -6.51
C VAL A 245 -12.99 4.68 -6.54
N ALA A 246 -13.44 5.59 -7.40
CA ALA A 246 -14.87 5.88 -7.61
C ALA A 246 -15.65 4.64 -8.10
N TRP A 247 -15.09 3.87 -9.05
CA TRP A 247 -15.68 2.63 -9.53
C TRP A 247 -15.83 1.56 -8.42
N PHE A 248 -14.80 1.35 -7.60
CA PHE A 248 -14.88 0.41 -6.47
C PHE A 248 -15.88 0.85 -5.39
N ALA A 249 -15.98 2.15 -5.11
CA ALA A 249 -17.00 2.69 -4.21
C ALA A 249 -18.42 2.44 -4.77
N GLY A 250 -18.64 2.73 -6.06
CA GLY A 250 -19.93 2.50 -6.73
C GLY A 250 -20.35 1.03 -6.76
N LEU A 251 -19.44 0.10 -7.06
CA LEU A 251 -19.70 -1.35 -6.98
C LEU A 251 -20.09 -1.80 -5.56
N SER A 252 -19.44 -1.25 -4.54
CA SER A 252 -19.72 -1.58 -3.14
C SER A 252 -21.13 -1.11 -2.74
N PHE A 253 -21.52 0.09 -3.15
CA PHE A 253 -22.86 0.64 -2.92
C PHE A 253 -23.96 -0.16 -3.64
N ALA A 254 -23.76 -0.45 -4.93
CA ALA A 254 -24.71 -1.22 -5.75
C ALA A 254 -24.91 -2.67 -5.27
N ARG A 255 -23.94 -3.24 -4.55
CA ARG A 255 -24.08 -4.55 -3.91
C ARG A 255 -24.86 -4.48 -2.60
N ASN A 256 -24.55 -3.52 -1.73
CA ASN A 256 -25.25 -3.40 -0.45
C ASN A 256 -26.75 -3.11 -0.63
N SER A 257 -27.13 -2.32 -1.65
CA SER A 257 -28.55 -2.08 -1.97
C SER A 257 -29.27 -3.34 -2.47
N ARG A 258 -28.61 -4.26 -3.18
CA ARG A 258 -29.22 -5.55 -3.57
C ARG A 258 -29.46 -6.49 -2.39
N PHE A 259 -28.60 -6.49 -1.38
CA PHE A 259 -28.81 -7.31 -0.18
C PHE A 259 -29.99 -6.80 0.65
N GLY A 260 -30.09 -5.48 0.89
CA GLY A 260 -31.23 -4.92 1.63
C GLY A 260 -32.59 -5.22 0.99
N VAL A 261 -32.69 -5.14 -0.34
CA VAL A 261 -33.94 -5.47 -1.07
C VAL A 261 -34.31 -6.96 -0.98
N SER A 262 -33.37 -7.86 -0.71
CA SER A 262 -33.66 -9.30 -0.63
C SER A 262 -34.20 -9.74 0.74
N ASP A 263 -33.97 -8.95 1.79
CA ASP A 263 -34.49 -9.22 3.13
C ASP A 263 -35.92 -8.64 3.30
N ASP A 264 -36.21 -7.49 2.69
CA ASP A 264 -37.54 -6.83 2.71
C ASP A 264 -38.64 -7.58 1.92
N VAL A 265 -38.28 -8.54 1.06
CA VAL A 265 -39.24 -9.31 0.22
C VAL A 265 -39.73 -10.60 0.91
N ASN A 266 -39.22 -10.92 2.11
CA ASN A 266 -39.57 -12.12 2.87
C ASN A 266 -40.31 -11.82 4.20
N GLN A 267 -40.98 -10.65 4.32
CA GLN A 267 -41.92 -10.32 5.41
C GLN A 267 -43.36 -10.21 4.90
#